data_AF-A0A7S2BBL6-F1
#
_entry.id   AF-A0A7S2BBL6-F1
#
_cell.length_a   1.000
_cell.length_b   1.000
_cell.length_c   1.000
_cell.angle_alpha   90.00
_cell.angle_beta   90.00
_cell.angle_gamma   90.00
#
_symmetry.space_group_name_H-M   'P 1'
#
loop_
_entity.id
_entity.type
_entity.pdbx_description
1 polymer ?
#
loop_
_entity_poly.entity_id
_entity_poly.type
_entity_poly.pdbx_seq_one_letter_code
_entity_poly.pdbx_strand_id
1 'polypeptide(L)'
;GGLDSMQCATLLSNRALVHGKLFDWQKSLEDATDATIHEMEWPKGWLRRATAELRLYKNQEALASLTRGLTCAGKVAGQFLPLVTECEAAIYSDRDLPGSRDE
;
A
#
# COMPACT_ATOMS: atom_id res chain seq x y z
N GLY A 1 -25.21 -17.52 5.53
CA GLY A 1 -24.74 -16.21 6.00
C GLY A 1 -23.45 -15.92 5.29
N GLY A 2 -23.39 -14.81 4.55
CA GLY A 2 -22.14 -14.34 3.92
C GLY A 2 -21.25 -13.64 4.94
N LEU A 3 -19.98 -13.44 4.60
CA LEU A 3 -19.10 -12.57 5.34
C LEU A 3 -19.59 -11.12 5.23
N ASP A 4 -19.45 -10.35 6.30
CA ASP A 4 -19.63 -8.90 6.23
C ASP A 4 -18.42 -8.22 5.57
N SER A 5 -18.57 -6.94 5.20
CA SER A 5 -17.54 -6.19 4.47
C SER A 5 -16.22 -6.09 5.24
N MET A 6 -16.29 -5.93 6.56
CA MET A 6 -15.13 -5.86 7.45
C MET A 6 -14.38 -7.18 7.54
N GLN A 7 -15.10 -8.29 7.60
CA GLN A 7 -14.52 -9.63 7.55
C GLN A 7 -13.83 -9.89 6.20
N CYS A 8 -14.47 -9.51 5.09
CA CYS A 8 -13.85 -9.58 3.76
C CYS A 8 -12.54 -8.78 3.70
N ALA A 9 -12.57 -7.51 4.12
CA ALA A 9 -11.38 -6.66 4.14
C ALA A 9 -10.25 -7.23 5.02
N THR A 10 -10.59 -7.81 6.18
CA THR A 10 -9.61 -8.43 7.09
C THR A 10 -8.94 -9.64 6.44
N LEU A 11 -9.72 -10.54 5.83
CA LEU A 11 -9.19 -11.75 5.19
C LEU A 11 -8.34 -11.41 3.97
N LEU A 12 -8.82 -10.50 3.11
CA LEU A 12 -8.07 -10.02 1.95
C LEU A 12 -6.76 -9.33 2.38
N SER A 13 -6.79 -8.47 3.40
CA SER A 13 -5.59 -7.81 3.93
C SER A 13 -4.58 -8.81 4.51
N ASN A 14 -5.04 -9.89 5.14
CA ASN A 14 -4.17 -10.96 5.62
C ASN A 14 -3.59 -11.79 4.47
N ARG A 15 -4.38 -12.08 3.43
CA ARG A 15 -3.92 -12.81 2.24
C ARG A 15 -2.90 -11.99 1.43
N ALA A 16 -3.14 -10.67 1.29
CA ALA A 16 -2.16 -9.73 0.73
C ALA A 16 -0.82 -9.79 1.47
N LEU A 17 -0.85 -9.79 2.82
CA LEU A 17 0.37 -9.94 3.62
C LEU A 17 1.12 -11.25 3.31
N VAL A 18 0.41 -12.36 3.15
CA VAL A 18 1.02 -13.65 2.80
C VAL A 18 1.65 -13.58 1.41
N HIS A 19 0.96 -13.04 0.41
CA HIS A 19 1.52 -12.82 -0.92
C HIS A 19 2.78 -11.96 -0.89
N GLY A 20 2.77 -10.87 -0.11
CA GLY A 20 3.95 -10.03 0.08
C GLY A 20 5.13 -10.76 0.75
N LYS A 21 4.88 -11.63 1.73
CA LYS A 21 5.93 -12.49 2.32
C LYS A 21 6.51 -13.51 1.33
N LEU A 22 5.74 -13.86 0.30
CA LEU A 22 6.16 -14.73 -0.80
C LEU A 22 6.74 -13.94 -1.99
N PHE A 23 6.89 -12.62 -1.86
CA PHE A 23 7.33 -11.71 -2.93
C PHE A 23 6.41 -11.72 -4.17
N ASP A 24 5.17 -12.21 -4.05
CA ASP A 24 4.15 -12.15 -5.09
C ASP A 24 3.42 -10.80 -4.99
N TRP A 25 4.13 -9.73 -5.36
CA TRP A 25 3.66 -8.36 -5.16
C TRP A 25 2.43 -8.02 -6.00
N GLN A 26 2.25 -8.68 -7.16
CA GLN A 26 1.09 -8.48 -8.00
C GLN A 26 -0.19 -8.97 -7.31
N LYS A 27 -0.20 -10.21 -6.79
CA LYS A 27 -1.34 -10.71 -6.01
C LYS A 27 -1.51 -9.98 -4.68
N SER A 28 -0.39 -9.57 -4.07
CA SER A 28 -0.46 -8.72 -2.87
C SER A 28 -1.18 -7.40 -3.16
N LEU A 29 -0.95 -6.81 -4.33
CA LEU A 29 -1.60 -5.56 -4.74
C LEU A 29 -3.09 -5.77 -5.01
N GLU A 30 -3.45 -6.84 -5.71
CA GLU A 30 -4.85 -7.20 -5.98
C GLU A 30 -5.65 -7.34 -4.67
N ASP A 31 -5.19 -8.20 -3.76
CA ASP A 31 -5.88 -8.43 -2.48
C ASP A 31 -5.93 -7.18 -1.60
N ALA A 32 -4.84 -6.40 -1.55
CA ALA A 32 -4.82 -5.18 -0.77
C ALA A 32 -5.74 -4.11 -1.36
N THR A 33 -5.87 -4.05 -2.68
CA THR A 33 -6.81 -3.15 -3.36
C THR A 33 -8.24 -3.54 -3.02
N ASP A 34 -8.59 -4.81 -3.15
CA ASP A 34 -9.92 -5.31 -2.80
C ASP A 34 -10.25 -5.06 -1.32
N ALA A 35 -9.27 -5.24 -0.42
CA ALA A 35 -9.45 -4.91 0.99
C ALA A 35 -9.80 -3.43 1.20
N THR A 36 -9.19 -2.51 0.45
CA THR A 36 -9.50 -1.07 0.53
C THR A 36 -10.83 -0.68 -0.11
N ILE A 37 -11.34 -1.48 -1.05
CA ILE A 37 -12.67 -1.30 -1.63
C ILE A 37 -13.74 -1.75 -0.63
N HIS A 38 -13.52 -2.88 0.05
CA HIS A 38 -14.43 -3.37 1.08
C HIS A 38 -14.48 -2.44 2.30
N GLU A 39 -13.33 -2.00 2.80
CA GLU A 39 -13.26 -1.10 3.96
C GLU A 39 -12.26 0.03 3.71
N MET A 40 -12.78 1.17 3.25
CA MET A 40 -11.97 2.35 2.91
C MET A 40 -11.31 3.02 4.12
N GLU A 41 -11.76 2.70 5.34
CA GLU A 41 -11.20 3.19 6.60
C GLU A 41 -10.26 2.17 7.26
N TRP A 42 -9.94 1.06 6.59
CA TRP A 42 -9.06 0.02 7.14
C TRP A 42 -7.57 0.37 6.93
N PRO A 43 -6.82 0.80 7.97
CA PRO A 43 -5.47 1.32 7.77
C PRO A 43 -4.48 0.27 7.28
N LYS A 44 -4.65 -0.99 7.71
CA LYS A 44 -3.76 -2.08 7.31
C LYS A 44 -3.95 -2.45 5.83
N GLY A 45 -5.15 -2.31 5.28
CA GLY A 45 -5.40 -2.50 3.85
C GLY A 45 -4.55 -1.54 3.01
N TRP A 46 -4.63 -0.26 3.36
CA TRP A 46 -3.82 0.80 2.73
C TRP A 46 -2.31 0.59 2.90
N LEU A 47 -1.85 0.19 4.09
CA LEU A 47 -0.43 -0.12 4.31
C LEU A 47 0.06 -1.26 3.41
N ARG A 48 -0.73 -2.33 3.26
CA ARG A 48 -0.38 -3.48 2.40
C ARG A 48 -0.39 -3.08 0.93
N ARG A 49 -1.37 -2.29 0.51
CA ARG A 49 -1.47 -1.76 -0.85
C ARG A 49 -0.24 -0.93 -1.19
N ALA A 50 0.12 0.03 -0.34
CA ALA A 50 1.30 0.85 -0.53
C ALA A 50 2.60 0.03 -0.58
N THR A 51 2.72 -0.98 0.28
CA THR A 51 3.89 -1.88 0.27
C THR A 51 4.01 -2.59 -1.08
N ALA A 52 2.91 -3.11 -1.61
CA ALA A 52 2.90 -3.80 -2.90
C ALA A 52 3.16 -2.83 -4.07
N GLU A 53 2.56 -1.64 -4.05
CA GLU A 53 2.81 -0.58 -5.04
C GLU A 53 4.30 -0.20 -5.09
N LEU A 54 4.93 0.04 -3.94
CA LEU A 54 6.35 0.37 -3.85
C LEU A 54 7.24 -0.75 -4.41
N ARG A 55 6.93 -2.02 -4.08
CA ARG A 55 7.69 -3.18 -4.58
C ARG A 55 7.48 -3.45 -6.07
N LEU A 56 6.44 -2.86 -6.66
CA LEU A 56 6.16 -2.86 -8.10
C LEU A 56 6.62 -1.55 -8.77
N TYR A 57 7.43 -0.73 -8.10
CA TYR A 57 7.95 0.56 -8.59
C TYR A 57 6.86 1.59 -8.92
N LYS A 58 5.68 1.47 -8.31
CA LYS A 58 4.56 2.43 -8.39
C LYS A 58 4.66 3.43 -7.24
N ASN A 59 5.74 4.19 -7.21
CA ASN A 59 6.19 4.93 -6.04
C ASN A 59 5.19 6.04 -5.63
N GLN A 60 4.51 6.65 -6.60
CA GLN A 60 3.59 7.77 -6.41
C GLN A 60 2.26 7.26 -5.86
N GLU A 61 1.78 6.14 -6.38
CA GLU A 61 0.61 5.43 -5.88
C GLU A 61 0.87 4.93 -4.46
N ALA A 62 2.06 4.39 -4.19
CA ALA A 62 2.45 3.95 -2.84
C ALA A 62 2.36 5.09 -1.82
N LEU A 63 2.84 6.29 -2.16
CA LEU A 63 2.74 7.46 -1.30
C LEU A 63 1.29 7.91 -1.08
N ALA A 64 0.45 7.85 -2.11
CA ALA A 64 -0.97 8.17 -2.00
C ALA A 64 -1.69 7.17 -1.08
N SER A 65 -1.45 5.88 -1.25
CA SER A 65 -1.98 4.80 -0.41
C SER A 65 -1.52 4.95 1.06
N LEU A 66 -0.25 5.29 1.28
CA LEU A 66 0.30 5.59 2.62
C LEU A 66 -0.43 6.76 3.27
N THR A 67 -0.61 7.86 2.54
CA THR A 67 -1.30 9.06 3.02
C THR A 67 -2.73 8.73 3.45
N ARG A 68 -3.43 7.90 2.66
CA ARG A 68 -4.78 7.44 3.02
C ARG A 68 -4.77 6.56 4.27
N GLY A 69 -3.85 5.59 4.35
CA GLY A 69 -3.72 4.71 5.51
C GLY A 69 -3.38 5.46 6.81
N LEU A 70 -2.52 6.48 6.73
CA LEU A 70 -2.21 7.37 7.86
C LEU A 70 -3.44 8.15 8.34
N THR A 71 -4.22 8.68 7.40
CA THR A 71 -5.47 9.38 7.70
C THR A 71 -6.43 8.46 8.47
N CYS A 72 -6.52 7.18 8.09
CA CYS A 72 -7.37 6.20 8.75
C CYS A 72 -6.83 5.77 10.14
N ALA A 73 -5.51 5.63 10.31
CA ALA A 73 -4.90 5.17 11.57
C ALA A 73 -4.91 6.22 12.70
N GLY A 74 -5.08 7.51 12.35
CA GLY A 74 -4.96 8.60 13.31
C GLY A 74 -3.55 8.73 13.90
N LYS A 75 -3.43 9.22 15.14
CA LYS A 75 -2.13 9.54 15.80
C LYS A 75 -1.19 8.35 16.03
N VAL A 76 -1.60 7.11 15.71
CA VAL A 76 -0.79 5.89 15.88
C VAL A 76 -0.25 5.43 14.52
N ALA A 77 0.74 6.15 14.01
CA ALA A 77 1.27 6.00 12.65
C ALA A 77 2.67 5.33 12.57
N GLY A 78 3.23 4.83 13.68
CA GLY A 78 4.60 4.33 13.73
C GLY A 78 4.91 3.24 12.70
N GLN A 79 3.94 2.39 12.36
CA GLN A 79 4.10 1.32 11.36
C GLN A 79 4.21 1.81 9.91
N PHE A 80 3.81 3.06 9.62
CA PHE A 80 3.84 3.64 8.28
C PHE A 80 5.14 4.41 8.02
N LEU A 81 5.77 4.96 9.07
CA LEU A 81 6.90 5.89 8.93
C LEU A 81 8.09 5.31 8.12
N PRO A 82 8.55 4.06 8.36
CA PRO A 82 9.65 3.51 7.57
C PRO A 82 9.32 3.44 6.07
N LEU A 83 8.07 3.12 5.73
CA LEU A 83 7.64 2.97 4.34
C LEU A 83 7.44 4.33 3.65
N VAL A 84 7.04 5.37 4.39
CA VAL A 84 7.01 6.75 3.89
C VAL A 84 8.41 7.20 3.47
N THR A 85 9.40 7.02 4.34
CA THR A 85 10.79 7.37 4.02
C THR A 85 11.31 6.59 2.80
N GLU A 86 10.96 5.31 2.67
CA GLU A 86 11.35 4.50 1.51
C GLU A 86 10.69 5.00 0.21
N CYS A 87 9.41 5.36 0.25
CA CYS A 87 8.72 5.94 -0.91
C CYS A 87 9.33 7.29 -1.32
N GLU A 88 9.59 8.17 -0.37
CA GLU A 88 10.20 9.48 -0.63
C GLU A 88 11.59 9.33 -1.26
N ALA A 89 12.41 8.41 -0.75
CA ALA A 89 13.73 8.11 -1.31
C ALA A 89 13.66 7.54 -2.74
N ALA A 90 12.69 6.64 -3.00
CA ALA A 90 12.48 6.09 -4.33
C ALA A 90 12.04 7.16 -5.34
N ILE A 91 11.08 8.01 -4.97
CA ILE A 91 10.59 9.12 -5.81
C ILE A 91 11.72 10.11 -6.11
N TYR A 92 12.55 10.44 -5.12
CA TYR A 92 13.68 11.35 -5.31
C TYR A 92 14.70 10.76 -6.30
N SER A 93 15.01 9.46 -6.15
CA SER A 93 15.96 8.77 -7.02
C SER A 93 15.48 8.67 -8.48
N ASP A 94 14.18 8.52 -8.71
CA ASP A 94 13.59 8.52 -10.06
C ASP A 94 13.66 9.89 -10.75
N ARG A 95 13.62 10.98 -9.97
CA ARG A 95 13.69 12.36 -10.49
C ARG A 95 15.08 12.78 -10.95
N ASP A 96 16.12 12.16 -10.41
CA ASP A 96 17.53 12.45 -10.73
C ASP A 96 18.08 11.58 -11.88
N LEU A 97 17.26 10.74 -12.51
CA LEU A 97 17.64 10.04 -13.74
C LEU A 97 17.71 11.03 -14.91
N PRO A 98 18.86 11.16 -15.60
CA PRO A 98 18.98 11.98 -16.80
C PRO A 98 18.11 11.36 -17.91
N GLY A 99 16.91 11.91 -18.09
CA GLY A 99 15.94 11.44 -19.10
C GLY A 99 14.47 11.56 -18.69
N SER A 100 14.14 11.91 -17.44
CA SER A 100 12.75 12.12 -17.00
C SER A 100 12.23 13.55 -17.18
N ARG A 101 13.06 14.44 -17.73
CA ARG A 101 12.66 15.75 -18.25
C ARG A 101 12.81 15.72 -19.76
N ASP A 102 11.82 15.17 -20.46
CA ASP A 102 11.49 15.50 -21.85
C ASP A 102 10.22 14.73 -22.22
N GLU A 103 9.08 15.44 -22.14
CA GLU A 103 7.87 15.41 -23.01
C GLU A 103 6.70 16.12 -22.32
#